data_AF-D0VY17-F1
#
_entry.id   AF-D0VY17-F1
#
_cell.length_a   1.000
_cell.length_b   1.000
_cell.length_c   1.000
_cell.angle_alpha   90.00
_cell.angle_beta   90.00
_cell.angle_gamma   90.00
#
_symmetry.space_group_name_H-M   'P 1'
#
loop_
_entity.id
_entity.type
_entity.pdbx_description
1 polymer ?
#
loop_
_entity_poly.entity_id
_entity_poly.type
_entity_poly.pdbx_seq_one_letter_code
_entity_poly.pdbx_strand_id
1 'polypeptide(L)'
;IKESPEFDLHFDKVYKWVASSIAEKNIFISCIWKLNQRYIRKKIDFINVSPQLLEESVPSGENQNVAGGDEEAVDEYQELNAREEQDIEIMMEGCEYAISNAEAFADKLSRELQVLDGANIQSIMASEKQVNILMKLLDEVLKEVDQIELKLSSYEEMLQSVKEQMDQISESNHLIHLSDTNNLKLLSEIEFLVNHLDLSKGHIKALQEGDLSSSRGIEACTNAADALLQCMNIALQPGHEMLHAVKQQQQQFSDLREQFARRLASHLNNVFVQQFIELEKDLTNRSYYLSVSGHDQSSTLAQHSIELTLPNHHPFHRDLLRYAKLMEWLKNTDYGKYEGLTKNYMDYLSRLYDREIKDFFEVAKIKMTGATKEGKKFATLPRKESAVKQEA
;
A
#
# COMPACT_ATOMS: atom_id res chain seq x y z
N ILE A 1 9.63 -34.20 -28.42
CA ILE A 1 8.53 -34.29 -27.44
C ILE A 1 8.58 -33.01 -26.62
N LYS A 2 7.47 -32.28 -26.46
CA LYS A 2 7.45 -31.05 -25.68
C LYS A 2 7.62 -31.44 -24.20
N GLU A 3 8.70 -31.01 -23.56
CA GLU A 3 8.94 -31.36 -22.16
C GLU A 3 7.84 -30.74 -21.29
N SER A 4 7.14 -31.60 -20.55
CA SER A 4 6.06 -31.25 -19.65
C SER A 4 6.37 -31.83 -18.27
N PRO A 5 6.05 -31.12 -17.17
CA PRO A 5 6.15 -31.66 -15.81
C PRO A 5 5.11 -32.77 -15.52
N GLU A 6 4.19 -33.04 -16.44
CA GLU A 6 3.17 -34.09 -16.32
C GLU A 6 3.73 -35.46 -16.73
N PHE A 7 3.37 -36.52 -16.00
CA PHE A 7 3.70 -37.91 -16.29
C PHE A 7 2.67 -38.88 -15.72
N ASP A 8 2.56 -40.06 -16.31
CA ASP A 8 1.57 -41.06 -15.91
C ASP A 8 2.27 -42.29 -15.31
N LEU A 9 1.73 -42.81 -14.21
CA LEU A 9 2.14 -44.07 -13.60
C LEU A 9 1.06 -45.12 -13.84
N HIS A 10 1.44 -46.20 -14.52
CA HIS A 10 0.55 -47.28 -14.92
C HIS A 10 0.72 -48.47 -13.97
N PHE A 11 -0.21 -48.63 -13.03
CA PHE A 11 -0.35 -49.82 -12.19
C PHE A 11 -1.63 -50.56 -12.62
N ASP A 12 -2.50 -50.97 -11.68
CA ASP A 12 -3.85 -51.48 -11.97
C ASP A 12 -4.78 -50.40 -12.56
N LYS A 13 -4.48 -49.13 -12.30
CA LYS A 13 -5.13 -47.94 -12.87
C LYS A 13 -4.07 -46.95 -13.36
N VAL A 14 -4.46 -46.06 -14.27
CA VAL A 14 -3.59 -44.97 -14.75
C VAL A 14 -3.70 -43.79 -13.78
N TYR A 15 -2.58 -43.43 -13.16
CA TYR A 15 -2.48 -42.26 -12.30
C TYR A 15 -1.72 -41.16 -13.02
N LYS A 16 -2.36 -40.00 -13.20
CA LYS A 16 -1.75 -38.82 -13.82
C LYS A 16 -1.15 -37.92 -12.76
N TRP A 17 0.13 -37.60 -12.88
CA TRP A 17 0.91 -36.85 -11.89
C TRP A 17 1.56 -35.63 -12.53
N VAL A 18 1.74 -34.58 -11.73
CA VAL A 18 2.41 -33.34 -12.14
C VAL A 18 3.49 -33.02 -11.11
N ALA A 19 4.75 -32.98 -11.54
CA ALA A 19 5.85 -32.57 -10.68
C ALA A 19 5.91 -31.04 -10.54
N SER A 20 6.53 -30.53 -9.47
CA SER A 20 6.67 -29.08 -9.26
C SER A 20 7.64 -28.44 -10.27
N SER A 21 8.50 -29.24 -10.91
CA SER A 21 9.32 -28.81 -12.05
C SER A 21 9.69 -29.98 -12.98
N ILE A 22 10.14 -29.67 -14.20
CA ILE A 22 10.69 -30.66 -15.15
C ILE A 22 11.95 -31.34 -14.56
N ALA A 23 12.77 -30.59 -13.81
CA ALA A 23 13.96 -31.12 -13.15
C ALA A 23 13.60 -32.15 -12.08
N GLU A 24 12.61 -31.87 -11.23
CA GLU A 24 12.15 -32.82 -10.21
C GLU A 24 11.52 -34.07 -10.81
N LYS A 25 10.74 -33.93 -11.90
CA LYS A 25 10.23 -35.07 -12.66
C LYS A 25 11.38 -35.97 -13.13
N ASN A 26 12.43 -35.39 -13.69
CA ASN A 26 13.57 -36.14 -14.20
C ASN A 26 14.33 -36.86 -13.08
N ILE A 27 14.57 -36.20 -11.95
CA ILE A 27 15.20 -36.79 -10.75
C ILE A 27 14.37 -37.97 -10.24
N PHE A 28 13.06 -37.79 -10.12
CA PHE A 28 12.14 -38.83 -9.65
C PHE A 28 12.17 -40.08 -10.54
N ILE A 29 12.10 -39.89 -11.87
CA ILE A 29 12.15 -40.99 -12.84
C ILE A 29 13.50 -41.74 -12.77
N SER A 30 14.62 -41.01 -12.67
CA SER A 30 15.95 -41.62 -12.52
C SER A 30 16.08 -42.44 -11.22
N CYS A 31 15.51 -41.96 -10.10
CA CYS A 31 15.49 -42.69 -8.85
C CYS A 31 14.71 -44.01 -8.94
N ILE A 32 13.53 -44.01 -9.56
CA ILE A 32 12.74 -45.23 -9.79
C ILE A 32 13.52 -46.23 -10.64
N TRP A 33 14.19 -45.76 -11.69
CA TRP A 33 15.00 -46.62 -12.54
C TRP A 33 16.17 -47.27 -11.79
N LYS A 34 16.92 -46.50 -10.98
CA LYS A 34 18.02 -47.02 -10.15
C LYS A 34 17.54 -48.09 -9.16
N LEU A 35 16.39 -47.89 -8.52
CA LEU A 35 15.78 -48.86 -7.61
C LEU A 35 15.31 -50.13 -8.34
N ASN A 36 14.75 -49.99 -9.54
CA ASN A 36 14.37 -51.12 -10.39
C ASN A 36 15.60 -51.98 -10.74
N GLN A 37 16.71 -51.38 -11.16
CA GLN A 37 17.94 -52.14 -11.46
C GLN A 37 18.50 -52.88 -10.23
N ARG A 38 18.47 -52.23 -9.06
CA ARG A 38 19.08 -52.77 -7.84
C ARG A 38 18.26 -53.91 -7.22
N TYR A 39 16.93 -53.83 -7.25
CA TYR A 39 16.07 -54.75 -6.48
C TYR A 39 15.02 -55.48 -7.31
N ILE A 40 14.56 -54.91 -8.43
CA ILE A 40 13.38 -55.36 -9.18
C ILE A 40 13.77 -55.62 -10.64
N ARG A 41 14.79 -56.46 -10.86
CA ARG A 41 15.38 -56.77 -12.18
C ARG A 41 14.34 -56.78 -13.32
N LYS A 42 14.25 -55.68 -14.08
CA LYS A 42 13.52 -55.45 -15.35
C LYS A 42 12.01 -55.79 -15.36
N LYS A 43 11.21 -55.22 -14.45
CA LYS A 43 9.72 -55.31 -14.52
C LYS A 43 8.96 -54.05 -14.96
N ILE A 44 9.62 -52.89 -15.00
CA ILE A 44 8.94 -51.60 -15.28
C ILE A 44 9.39 -51.09 -16.64
N ASP A 45 8.41 -50.81 -17.51
CA ASP A 45 8.63 -50.20 -18.81
C ASP A 45 8.63 -48.67 -18.70
N PHE A 46 9.69 -48.04 -19.21
CA PHE A 46 9.82 -46.58 -19.28
C PHE A 46 9.50 -46.11 -20.70
N ILE A 47 8.28 -45.60 -20.90
CA ILE A 47 7.78 -45.17 -22.21
C ILE A 47 7.91 -43.65 -22.33
N ASN A 48 8.48 -43.16 -23.43
CA ASN A 48 8.60 -41.73 -23.74
C ASN A 48 9.45 -40.93 -22.73
N VAL A 49 10.41 -41.60 -22.09
CA VAL A 49 11.41 -41.03 -21.16
C VAL A 49 12.73 -40.85 -21.90
N SER A 50 13.42 -39.73 -21.69
CA SER A 50 14.71 -39.46 -22.33
C SER A 50 15.75 -40.53 -21.95
N PRO A 51 16.43 -41.18 -22.92
CA PRO A 51 17.37 -42.28 -22.66
C PRO A 51 18.58 -41.84 -21.81
N GLN A 52 18.94 -40.56 -21.85
CA GLN A 52 19.99 -39.96 -21.03
C GLN A 52 19.72 -40.08 -19.51
N LEU A 53 18.46 -40.16 -19.09
CA LEU A 53 18.08 -40.36 -17.68
C LEU A 53 18.26 -41.81 -17.20
N LEU A 54 18.48 -42.74 -18.15
CA LEU A 54 18.55 -44.19 -17.95
C LEU A 54 19.96 -44.73 -18.17
N GLU A 55 20.98 -43.87 -18.30
CA GLU A 55 22.37 -44.25 -18.65
C GLU A 55 23.43 -43.94 -17.57
N GLU A 56 23.04 -43.60 -16.34
CA GLU A 56 24.02 -43.46 -15.25
C GLU A 56 24.39 -44.80 -14.58
N SER A 57 25.50 -45.36 -15.08
CA SER A 57 26.57 -46.08 -14.36
C SER A 57 26.18 -47.04 -13.22
N VAL A 58 26.08 -48.32 -13.56
CA VAL A 58 26.39 -49.44 -12.67
C VAL A 58 27.93 -49.53 -12.56
N PRO A 59 28.54 -49.62 -11.36
CA PRO A 59 29.96 -49.94 -11.27
C PRO A 59 30.17 -51.36 -11.79
N SER A 60 30.85 -51.46 -12.91
CA SER A 60 31.45 -52.70 -13.39
C SER A 60 32.78 -52.87 -12.67
N GLY A 61 33.00 -54.02 -12.03
CA GLY A 61 34.31 -54.36 -11.45
C GLY A 61 34.21 -55.31 -10.25
N GLU A 62 34.28 -56.61 -10.56
CA GLU A 62 35.04 -57.65 -9.83
C GLU A 62 34.90 -57.77 -8.31
N ASN A 63 34.23 -58.85 -7.87
CA ASN A 63 34.74 -59.83 -6.88
C ASN A 63 33.69 -60.93 -6.68
N GLN A 64 33.78 -61.98 -7.51
CA GLN A 64 33.41 -63.32 -7.08
C GLN A 64 34.51 -63.82 -6.15
N ASN A 65 34.11 -64.63 -5.17
CA ASN A 65 34.95 -65.36 -4.20
C ASN A 65 35.17 -64.64 -2.86
N VAL A 66 34.16 -64.68 -2.00
CA VAL A 66 34.36 -65.11 -0.60
C VAL A 66 33.08 -65.83 -0.15
N ALA A 67 32.93 -67.09 -0.54
CA ALA A 67 32.11 -68.02 0.21
C ALA A 67 33.06 -68.70 1.20
N GLY A 68 33.06 -68.22 2.44
CA GLY A 68 33.66 -68.94 3.56
C GLY A 68 32.84 -70.19 3.82
N GLY A 69 33.30 -71.31 3.28
CA GLY A 69 32.87 -72.64 3.67
C GLY A 69 33.78 -73.12 4.80
N ASP A 70 33.21 -73.16 5.99
CA ASP A 70 33.72 -73.92 7.13
C ASP A 70 33.66 -75.40 6.75
N GLU A 71 34.80 -76.02 6.47
CA GLU A 71 34.94 -77.46 6.51
C GLU A 71 36.14 -77.81 7.39
N GLU A 72 35.84 -78.16 8.64
CA GLU A 72 36.59 -79.17 9.37
C GLU A 72 36.51 -80.50 8.60
N ALA A 73 37.29 -80.60 7.52
CA ALA A 73 37.56 -81.87 6.85
C ALA A 73 38.84 -82.44 7.45
N VAL A 74 38.61 -83.36 8.38
CA VAL A 74 39.41 -84.57 8.66
C VAL A 74 40.53 -84.81 7.64
N ASP A 75 41.74 -85.06 8.16
CA ASP A 75 42.96 -85.57 7.51
C ASP A 75 42.67 -86.58 6.37
N GLU A 76 42.29 -86.06 5.21
CA GLU A 76 42.03 -86.80 3.98
C GLU A 76 43.30 -86.74 3.14
N TYR A 77 43.80 -87.91 2.76
CA TYR A 77 45.03 -88.05 2.00
C TYR A 77 44.95 -87.25 0.71
N GLN A 78 45.70 -86.15 0.62
CA GLN A 78 45.73 -85.31 -0.56
C GLN A 78 46.59 -85.98 -1.63
N GLU A 79 45.98 -86.41 -2.73
CA GLU A 79 46.70 -87.00 -3.87
C GLU A 79 47.68 -85.96 -4.45
N LEU A 80 48.93 -86.38 -4.70
CA LEU A 80 49.96 -85.54 -5.32
C LEU A 80 49.42 -85.02 -6.65
N ASN A 81 49.57 -83.72 -6.89
CA ASN A 81 49.18 -83.18 -8.18
C ASN A 81 50.15 -83.69 -9.26
N ALA A 82 49.70 -83.80 -10.52
CA ALA A 82 50.50 -84.35 -11.62
C ALA A 82 51.86 -83.64 -11.83
N ARG A 83 52.03 -82.43 -11.31
CA ARG A 83 53.27 -81.68 -11.36
C ARG A 83 54.21 -82.04 -10.21
N GLU A 84 53.68 -82.25 -9.01
CA GLU A 84 54.40 -82.78 -7.85
C GLU A 84 54.87 -84.22 -8.11
N GLU A 85 54.01 -85.05 -8.72
CA GLU A 85 54.40 -86.41 -9.13
C GLU A 85 55.56 -86.39 -10.14
N GLN A 86 55.49 -85.50 -11.13
CA GLN A 86 56.56 -85.32 -12.12
C GLN A 86 57.85 -84.76 -11.51
N ASP A 87 57.76 -83.82 -10.57
CA ASP A 87 58.93 -83.27 -9.88
C ASP A 87 59.59 -84.31 -8.94
N ILE A 88 58.79 -85.16 -8.30
CA ILE A 88 59.28 -86.30 -7.50
C ILE A 88 59.94 -87.34 -8.41
N GLU A 89 59.38 -87.62 -9.58
CA GLU A 89 59.95 -88.54 -10.56
C GLU A 89 61.31 -88.03 -11.08
N ILE A 90 61.42 -86.75 -11.42
CA ILE A 90 62.68 -86.09 -11.82
C ILE A 90 63.71 -86.11 -10.68
N MET A 91 63.27 -85.88 -9.44
CA MET A 91 64.14 -85.97 -8.25
C MET A 91 64.66 -87.40 -8.02
N MET A 92 63.82 -88.41 -8.28
CA MET A 92 64.19 -89.83 -8.19
C MET A 92 65.16 -90.25 -9.30
N GLU A 93 65.00 -89.74 -10.52
CA GLU A 93 65.93 -90.00 -11.65
C GLU A 93 67.33 -89.41 -11.40
N GLY A 94 67.44 -88.29 -10.69
CA GLY A 94 68.72 -87.61 -10.40
C GLY A 94 69.57 -88.25 -9.29
N CYS A 95 69.12 -89.35 -8.67
CA CYS A 95 69.80 -89.97 -7.52
C CYS A 95 70.25 -91.42 -7.81
N GLU A 96 71.37 -91.58 -8.53
CA GLU A 96 71.96 -92.88 -8.89
C GLU A 96 72.33 -93.81 -7.70
N TYR A 97 72.29 -93.32 -6.46
CA TYR A 97 72.59 -94.08 -5.24
C TYR A 97 71.37 -94.67 -4.52
N ALA A 98 70.14 -94.35 -4.94
CA ALA A 98 68.91 -94.72 -4.22
C ALA A 98 68.72 -96.26 -4.09
N ILE A 99 69.24 -97.04 -5.05
CA ILE A 99 69.12 -98.51 -5.06
C ILE A 99 70.21 -99.19 -4.21
N SER A 100 71.36 -98.52 -3.99
CA SER A 100 72.53 -99.14 -3.35
C SER A 100 72.75 -98.71 -1.90
N ASN A 101 72.25 -97.54 -1.48
CA ASN A 101 72.36 -97.05 -0.11
C ASN A 101 71.20 -96.10 0.23
N ALA A 102 70.08 -96.67 0.69
CA ALA A 102 68.87 -95.94 1.03
C ALA A 102 69.06 -94.91 2.16
N GLU A 103 70.02 -95.14 3.06
CA GLU A 103 70.33 -94.23 4.18
C GLU A 103 70.92 -92.91 3.65
N ALA A 104 71.86 -92.98 2.71
CA ALA A 104 72.44 -91.78 2.10
C ALA A 104 71.42 -90.97 1.25
N PHE A 105 70.44 -91.64 0.66
CA PHE A 105 69.35 -90.99 -0.08
C PHE A 105 68.37 -90.28 0.86
N ALA A 106 67.96 -90.94 1.95
CA ALA A 106 67.13 -90.33 2.98
C ALA A 106 67.80 -89.11 3.63
N ASP A 107 69.12 -89.16 3.86
CA ASP A 107 69.90 -88.03 4.37
C ASP A 107 69.96 -86.84 3.39
N LYS A 108 70.04 -87.11 2.08
CA LYS A 108 70.01 -86.05 1.06
C LYS A 108 68.63 -85.41 0.97
N LEU A 109 67.58 -86.21 0.93
CA LEU A 109 66.19 -85.73 0.92
C LEU A 109 65.86 -84.95 2.20
N SER A 110 66.31 -85.41 3.36
CA SER A 110 66.16 -84.71 4.64
C SER A 110 66.86 -83.35 4.62
N ARG A 111 68.06 -83.27 4.03
CA ARG A 111 68.80 -82.01 3.90
C ARG A 111 68.13 -81.04 2.93
N GLU A 112 67.61 -81.53 1.80
CA GLU A 112 66.87 -80.71 0.82
C GLU A 112 65.52 -80.24 1.38
N LEU A 113 64.79 -81.11 2.10
CA LEU A 113 63.58 -80.75 2.82
C LEU A 113 63.87 -79.67 3.87
N GLN A 114 64.95 -79.79 4.63
CA GLN A 114 65.34 -78.79 5.63
C GLN A 114 65.66 -77.42 4.99
N VAL A 115 66.26 -77.39 3.80
CA VAL A 115 66.50 -76.14 3.05
C VAL A 115 65.20 -75.56 2.51
N LEU A 116 64.31 -76.41 1.99
CA LEU A 116 63.01 -75.99 1.46
C LEU A 116 62.10 -75.47 2.58
N ASP A 117 62.06 -76.14 3.74
CA ASP A 117 61.36 -75.66 4.94
C ASP A 117 61.93 -74.31 5.39
N GLY A 118 63.25 -74.13 5.33
CA GLY A 118 63.89 -72.83 5.60
C GLY A 118 63.44 -71.72 4.64
N ALA A 119 63.34 -72.01 3.34
CA ALA A 119 62.88 -71.07 2.32
C ALA A 119 61.36 -70.78 2.42
N ASN A 120 60.57 -71.79 2.77
CA ASN A 120 59.13 -71.67 2.98
C ASN A 120 58.84 -70.79 4.21
N ILE A 121 59.51 -71.04 5.33
CA ILE A 121 59.44 -70.20 6.54
C ILE A 121 59.82 -68.74 6.20
N GLN A 122 60.89 -68.51 5.44
CA GLN A 122 61.28 -67.14 5.06
C GLN A 122 60.25 -66.45 4.15
N SER A 123 59.61 -67.18 3.23
CA SER A 123 58.59 -66.63 2.34
C SER A 123 57.29 -66.31 3.08
N ILE A 124 56.86 -67.19 3.99
CA ILE A 124 55.74 -66.96 4.91
C ILE A 124 56.03 -65.77 5.83
N MET A 125 57.24 -65.70 6.40
CA MET A 125 57.64 -64.55 7.23
C MET A 125 57.71 -63.24 6.44
N ALA A 126 58.09 -63.27 5.15
CA ALA A 126 58.12 -62.09 4.30
C ALA A 126 56.72 -61.59 3.96
N SER A 127 55.78 -62.49 3.62
CA SER A 127 54.38 -62.13 3.35
C SER A 127 53.69 -61.61 4.61
N GLU A 128 53.95 -62.21 5.78
CA GLU A 128 53.44 -61.73 7.08
C GLU A 128 53.91 -60.30 7.37
N LYS A 129 55.19 -59.99 7.12
CA LYS A 129 55.71 -58.61 7.26
C LYS A 129 55.01 -57.64 6.32
N GLN A 130 54.72 -58.06 5.10
CA GLN A 130 54.07 -57.23 4.08
C GLN A 130 52.60 -56.95 4.43
N VAL A 131 51.88 -57.97 4.92
CA VAL A 131 50.51 -57.83 5.45
C VAL A 131 50.49 -56.89 6.66
N ASN A 132 51.46 -57.00 7.57
CA ASN A 132 51.58 -56.10 8.72
C ASN A 132 51.83 -54.64 8.32
N ILE A 133 52.62 -54.40 7.26
CA ILE A 133 52.83 -53.05 6.72
C ILE A 133 51.53 -52.50 6.11
N LEU A 134 50.81 -53.32 5.35
CA LEU A 134 49.54 -52.93 4.76
C LEU A 134 48.50 -52.60 5.83
N MET A 135 48.43 -53.38 6.91
CA MET A 135 47.54 -53.13 8.04
C MET A 135 47.84 -51.80 8.73
N LYS A 136 49.14 -51.47 8.91
CA LYS A 136 49.55 -50.17 9.44
C LYS A 136 49.18 -49.00 8.54
N LEU A 137 49.34 -49.15 7.22
CA LEU A 137 48.92 -48.14 6.25
C LEU A 137 47.40 -47.94 6.26
N LEU A 138 46.62 -49.01 6.40
CA LEU A 138 45.17 -48.93 6.56
C LEU A 138 44.78 -48.22 7.86
N ASP A 139 45.44 -48.51 8.98
CA ASP A 139 45.22 -47.80 10.24
C ASP A 139 45.55 -46.30 10.13
N GLU A 140 46.60 -45.96 9.37
CA GLU A 140 47.00 -44.57 9.14
C GLU A 140 46.00 -43.84 8.23
N VAL A 141 45.51 -44.49 7.17
CA VAL A 141 44.44 -43.97 6.32
C VAL A 141 43.14 -43.81 7.11
N LEU A 142 42.76 -44.76 7.95
CA LEU A 142 41.59 -44.66 8.81
C LEU A 142 41.70 -43.45 9.74
N LYS A 143 42.86 -43.24 10.37
CA LYS A 143 43.10 -42.04 11.20
C LYS A 143 43.00 -40.74 10.42
N GLU A 144 43.49 -40.69 9.19
CA GLU A 144 43.35 -39.50 8.34
C GLU A 144 41.89 -39.27 7.93
N VAL A 145 41.12 -40.33 7.66
CA VAL A 145 39.68 -40.23 7.39
C VAL A 145 38.94 -39.70 8.61
N ASP A 146 39.22 -40.21 9.81
CA ASP A 146 38.63 -39.72 11.06
C ASP A 146 38.93 -38.22 11.28
N GLN A 147 40.16 -37.78 10.98
CA GLN A 147 40.53 -36.36 11.04
C GLN A 147 39.76 -35.50 10.03
N ILE A 148 39.51 -36.02 8.82
CA ILE A 148 38.73 -35.33 7.80
C ILE A 148 37.26 -35.23 8.24
N GLU A 149 36.70 -36.31 8.79
CA GLU A 149 35.33 -36.32 9.32
C GLU A 149 35.17 -35.28 10.43
N LEU A 150 36.09 -35.23 11.40
CA LEU A 150 36.09 -34.21 12.44
C LEU A 150 36.16 -32.78 11.89
N LYS A 151 36.99 -32.54 10.87
CA LYS A 151 37.06 -31.23 10.21
C LYS A 151 35.76 -30.88 9.49
N LEU A 152 35.16 -31.83 8.78
CA LEU A 152 33.87 -31.64 8.11
C LEU A 152 32.76 -31.31 9.11
N SER A 153 32.67 -32.03 10.23
CA SER A 153 31.71 -31.72 11.30
C SER A 153 31.92 -30.32 11.86
N SER A 154 33.18 -29.89 12.04
CA SER A 154 33.48 -28.52 12.52
C SER A 154 33.04 -27.43 11.54
N TYR A 155 33.16 -27.68 10.23
CA TYR A 155 32.70 -26.76 9.20
C TYR A 155 31.17 -26.74 9.10
N GLU A 156 30.52 -27.89 9.26
CA GLU A 156 29.06 -27.97 9.25
C GLU A 156 28.45 -27.20 10.44
N GLU A 157 29.02 -27.33 11.64
CA GLU A 157 28.59 -26.58 12.82
C GLU A 157 28.76 -25.06 12.61
N MET A 158 29.89 -24.63 12.03
CA MET A 158 30.13 -23.23 11.71
C MET A 158 29.15 -22.71 10.65
N LEU A 159 28.87 -23.49 9.61
CA LEU A 159 27.90 -23.12 8.57
C LEU A 159 26.48 -23.03 9.13
N GLN A 160 26.10 -23.93 10.03
CA GLN A 160 24.82 -23.90 10.71
C GLN A 160 24.67 -22.63 11.56
N SER A 161 25.72 -22.25 12.31
CA SER A 161 25.73 -20.99 13.07
C SER A 161 25.61 -19.76 12.17
N VAL A 162 26.34 -19.72 11.06
CA VAL A 162 26.25 -18.62 10.08
C VAL A 162 24.86 -18.55 9.45
N LYS A 163 24.25 -19.69 9.14
CA LYS A 163 22.88 -19.75 8.60
C LYS A 163 21.88 -19.15 9.58
N GLU A 164 21.94 -19.54 10.85
CA GLU A 164 21.06 -19.00 11.90
C GLU A 164 21.23 -17.48 12.06
N GLN A 165 22.47 -16.99 12.00
CA GLN A 165 22.74 -15.54 12.01
C GLN A 165 22.17 -14.85 10.77
N MET A 166 22.30 -15.45 9.58
CA MET A 166 21.76 -14.90 8.34
C MET A 166 20.23 -14.84 8.36
N ASP A 167 19.58 -15.87 8.89
CA ASP A 167 18.12 -15.90 9.04
C ASP A 167 17.64 -14.78 9.99
N GLN A 168 18.33 -14.59 11.12
CA GLN A 168 18.06 -13.47 12.05
C GLN A 168 18.25 -12.10 11.39
N ILE A 169 19.31 -11.92 10.60
CA ILE A 169 19.56 -10.67 9.87
C ILE A 169 18.47 -10.45 8.81
N SER A 170 18.05 -11.49 8.11
CA SER A 170 16.98 -11.42 7.11
C SER A 170 15.65 -11.01 7.74
N GLU A 171 15.27 -11.62 8.85
CA GLU A 171 14.07 -11.25 9.60
C GLU A 171 14.16 -9.81 10.12
N SER A 172 15.31 -9.42 10.68
CA SER A 172 15.55 -8.05 11.13
C SER A 172 15.40 -7.03 9.99
N ASN A 173 16.00 -7.29 8.84
CA ASN A 173 15.86 -6.44 7.66
C ASN A 173 14.42 -6.38 7.15
N HIS A 174 13.68 -7.50 7.20
CA HIS A 174 12.27 -7.51 6.83
C HIS A 174 11.45 -6.59 7.75
N LEU A 175 11.68 -6.65 9.06
CA LEU A 175 11.03 -5.78 10.04
C LEU A 175 11.40 -4.30 9.83
N ILE A 176 12.66 -4.01 9.50
CA ILE A 176 13.11 -2.65 9.17
C ILE A 176 12.36 -2.14 7.93
N HIS A 177 12.32 -2.90 6.84
CA HIS A 177 11.59 -2.52 5.63
C HIS A 177 10.09 -2.33 5.85
N LEU A 178 9.48 -3.19 6.68
CA LEU A 178 8.08 -3.04 7.07
C LEU A 178 7.87 -1.76 7.89
N SER A 179 8.76 -1.48 8.83
CA SER A 179 8.74 -0.26 9.63
C SER A 179 8.86 0.99 8.75
N ASP A 180 9.83 1.01 7.82
CA ASP A 180 10.03 2.12 6.89
C ASP A 180 8.81 2.33 6.00
N THR A 181 8.23 1.25 5.48
CA THR A 181 7.00 1.32 4.67
C THR A 181 5.83 1.90 5.48
N ASN A 182 5.68 1.47 6.73
CA ASN A 182 4.64 1.98 7.62
C ASN A 182 4.88 3.45 7.98
N ASN A 183 6.13 3.85 8.23
CA ASN A 183 6.50 5.23 8.53
C ASN A 183 6.23 6.15 7.33
N LEU A 184 6.52 5.72 6.10
CA LEU A 184 6.21 6.48 4.89
C LEU A 184 4.70 6.66 4.70
N LYS A 185 3.92 5.59 4.90
CA LYS A 185 2.45 5.67 4.85
C LYS A 185 1.90 6.59 5.93
N LEU A 186 2.38 6.45 7.17
CA LEU A 186 1.98 7.30 8.28
C LEU A 186 2.32 8.77 8.02
N LEU A 187 3.51 9.05 7.48
CA LEU A 187 3.91 10.41 7.10
C LEU A 187 2.96 10.97 6.05
N SER A 188 2.65 10.21 5.00
CA SER A 188 1.72 10.66 3.96
C SER A 188 0.32 10.97 4.50
N GLU A 189 -0.13 10.20 5.50
CA GLU A 189 -1.43 10.41 6.14
C GLU A 189 -1.42 11.67 7.02
N ILE A 190 -0.34 11.89 7.78
CA ILE A 190 -0.16 13.09 8.59
C ILE A 190 -0.09 14.32 7.68
N GLU A 191 0.67 14.26 6.59
CA GLU A 191 0.76 15.34 5.61
C GLU A 191 -0.61 15.66 5.00
N PHE A 192 -1.39 14.64 4.64
CA PHE A 192 -2.76 14.83 4.19
C PHE A 192 -3.59 15.58 5.23
N LEU A 193 -3.61 15.12 6.48
CA LEU A 193 -4.39 15.74 7.54
C LEU A 193 -3.94 17.18 7.82
N VAL A 194 -2.64 17.43 7.92
CA VAL A 194 -2.09 18.76 8.22
C VAL A 194 -2.38 19.74 7.09
N ASN A 195 -2.25 19.32 5.84
CA ASN A 195 -2.47 20.21 4.69
C ASN A 195 -3.95 20.57 4.47
N HIS A 196 -4.87 19.69 4.89
CA HIS A 196 -6.30 19.85 4.59
C HIS A 196 -7.12 20.32 5.81
N LEU A 197 -6.71 19.97 7.03
CA LEU A 197 -7.41 20.37 8.27
C LEU A 197 -6.76 21.55 9.00
N ASP A 198 -5.88 22.30 8.32
CA ASP A 198 -5.34 23.55 8.85
C ASP A 198 -6.06 24.77 8.27
N LEU A 199 -6.38 25.73 9.14
CA LEU A 199 -6.92 27.01 8.76
C LEU A 199 -5.99 28.10 9.28
N SER A 200 -5.50 28.93 8.36
CA SER A 200 -4.50 29.94 8.71
C SER A 200 -4.97 30.85 9.86
N LYS A 201 -4.05 31.23 10.75
CA LYS A 201 -4.34 32.14 11.87
C LYS A 201 -4.95 33.47 11.40
N GLY A 202 -4.62 33.90 10.17
CA GLY A 202 -5.22 35.09 9.55
C GLY A 202 -6.70 34.90 9.24
N HIS A 203 -7.09 33.75 8.70
CA HIS A 203 -8.51 33.42 8.46
C HIS A 203 -9.30 33.31 9.76
N ILE A 204 -8.73 32.65 10.78
CA ILE A 204 -9.36 32.55 12.11
C ILE A 204 -9.65 33.95 12.68
N LYS A 205 -8.66 34.85 12.66
CA LYS A 205 -8.83 36.24 13.12
C LYS A 205 -9.84 37.02 12.30
N ALA A 206 -9.85 36.85 10.97
CA ALA A 206 -10.83 37.51 10.11
C ALA A 206 -12.26 37.10 10.47
N LEU A 207 -12.51 35.81 10.73
CA LEU A 207 -13.82 35.32 11.14
C LEU A 207 -14.25 35.84 12.52
N GLN A 208 -13.33 35.82 13.49
CA GLN A 208 -13.62 36.22 14.88
C GLN A 208 -13.76 37.75 15.04
N GLU A 209 -12.82 38.52 14.47
CA GLU A 209 -12.64 39.94 14.77
C GLU A 209 -12.68 40.84 13.52
N GLY A 210 -12.72 40.28 12.30
CA GLY A 210 -12.60 41.04 11.06
C GLY A 210 -13.75 42.03 10.83
N ASP A 211 -13.44 43.29 10.54
CA ASP A 211 -14.45 44.34 10.37
C ASP A 211 -15.41 44.04 9.20
N LEU A 212 -16.72 44.04 9.48
CA LEU A 212 -17.76 43.82 8.47
C LEU A 212 -18.29 45.14 7.86
N SER A 213 -17.72 46.28 8.24
CA SER A 213 -18.15 47.61 7.77
C SER A 213 -17.32 48.09 6.57
N SER A 214 -16.03 47.73 6.52
CA SER A 214 -15.12 48.07 5.42
C SER A 214 -15.10 47.04 4.30
N SER A 215 -14.92 47.49 3.04
CA SER A 215 -14.84 46.59 1.87
C SER A 215 -13.73 45.55 2.02
N ARG A 216 -12.55 45.97 2.50
CA ARG A 216 -11.40 45.09 2.73
C ARG A 216 -11.68 44.04 3.81
N GLY A 217 -12.38 44.42 4.88
CA GLY A 217 -12.75 43.49 5.94
C GLY A 217 -13.80 42.47 5.48
N ILE A 218 -14.78 42.90 4.69
CA ILE A 218 -15.78 42.01 4.07
C ILE A 218 -15.11 40.99 3.14
N GLU A 219 -14.18 41.42 2.28
CA GLU A 219 -13.41 40.53 1.41
C GLU A 219 -12.57 39.52 2.21
N ALA A 220 -11.87 39.98 3.26
CA ALA A 220 -11.09 39.12 4.13
C ALA A 220 -11.96 38.07 4.84
N CYS A 221 -13.14 38.47 5.35
CA CYS A 221 -14.11 37.58 5.96
C CYS A 221 -14.68 36.58 4.94
N THR A 222 -14.95 37.02 3.71
CA THR A 222 -15.45 36.14 2.63
C THR A 222 -14.43 35.08 2.28
N ASN A 223 -13.17 35.47 2.05
CA ASN A 223 -12.10 34.53 1.75
C ASN A 223 -11.85 33.55 2.91
N ALA A 224 -11.93 34.03 4.16
CA ALA A 224 -11.81 33.17 5.34
C ALA A 224 -12.99 32.20 5.50
N ALA A 225 -14.20 32.64 5.17
CA ALA A 225 -15.41 31.83 5.21
C ALA A 225 -15.42 30.73 4.14
N ASP A 226 -14.90 31.03 2.94
CA ASP A 226 -14.70 30.06 1.87
C ASP A 226 -13.61 29.04 2.24
N ALA A 227 -12.48 29.50 2.79
CA ALA A 227 -11.41 28.61 3.28
C ALA A 227 -11.93 27.67 4.39
N LEU A 228 -12.72 28.18 5.33
CA LEU A 228 -13.34 27.37 6.38
C LEU A 228 -14.26 26.28 5.78
N LEU A 229 -15.06 26.61 4.77
CA LEU A 229 -15.91 25.61 4.10
C LEU A 229 -15.11 24.55 3.37
N GLN A 230 -14.01 24.93 2.73
CA GLN A 230 -13.11 23.97 2.09
C GLN A 230 -12.53 23.00 3.13
N CYS A 231 -12.05 23.52 4.26
CA CYS A 231 -11.54 22.72 5.38
C CYS A 231 -12.59 21.77 5.99
N MET A 232 -13.87 22.19 6.02
CA MET A 232 -14.96 21.37 6.57
C MET A 232 -15.47 20.29 5.61
N ASN A 233 -15.37 20.52 4.30
CA ASN A 233 -15.97 19.65 3.27
C ASN A 233 -14.97 18.66 2.64
N ILE A 234 -13.75 18.55 3.15
CA ILE A 234 -12.79 17.54 2.68
C ILE A 234 -13.33 16.14 2.94
N ALA A 235 -13.27 15.29 1.91
CA ALA A 235 -13.54 13.87 2.03
C ALA A 235 -12.44 13.21 2.87
N LEU A 236 -12.74 12.94 4.13
CA LEU A 236 -11.84 12.21 5.02
C LEU A 236 -11.74 10.74 4.60
N GLN A 237 -10.55 10.17 4.70
CA GLN A 237 -10.35 8.74 4.46
C GLN A 237 -11.03 7.91 5.57
N PRO A 238 -11.45 6.67 5.24
CA PRO A 238 -12.01 5.76 6.24
C PRO A 238 -11.08 5.61 7.45
N GLY A 239 -11.62 5.85 8.65
CA GLY A 239 -10.86 5.78 9.91
C GLY A 239 -10.38 7.12 10.45
N HIS A 240 -10.26 8.17 9.63
CA HIS A 240 -9.91 9.52 10.13
C HIS A 240 -10.93 10.06 11.11
N GLU A 241 -12.20 9.76 10.89
CA GLU A 241 -13.28 10.14 11.81
C GLU A 241 -13.11 9.52 13.20
N MET A 242 -12.31 8.47 13.37
CA MET A 242 -12.05 7.86 14.68
C MET A 242 -10.94 8.60 15.46
N LEU A 243 -10.13 9.42 14.77
CA LEU A 243 -9.04 10.17 15.39
C LEU A 243 -9.59 11.33 16.22
N HIS A 244 -9.22 11.38 17.50
CA HIS A 244 -9.64 12.45 18.40
C HIS A 244 -9.24 13.84 17.90
N ALA A 245 -8.02 13.98 17.35
CA ALA A 245 -7.54 15.24 16.80
C ALA A 245 -8.41 15.74 15.64
N VAL A 246 -8.84 14.85 14.74
CA VAL A 246 -9.72 15.19 13.61
C VAL A 246 -11.10 15.62 14.11
N LYS A 247 -11.70 14.87 15.05
CA LYS A 247 -12.97 15.24 15.68
C LYS A 247 -12.90 16.61 16.35
N GLN A 248 -11.82 16.85 17.11
CA GLN A 248 -11.61 18.12 17.80
C GLN A 248 -11.47 19.28 16.80
N GLN A 249 -10.73 19.09 15.71
CA GLN A 249 -10.55 20.12 14.69
C GLN A 249 -11.85 20.41 13.93
N GLN A 250 -12.61 19.39 13.56
CA GLN A 250 -13.93 19.57 12.96
C GLN A 250 -14.90 20.32 13.89
N GLN A 251 -14.86 20.02 15.19
CA GLN A 251 -15.65 20.76 16.18
C GLN A 251 -15.24 22.24 16.23
N GLN A 252 -13.94 22.53 16.25
CA GLN A 252 -13.45 23.92 16.21
C GLN A 252 -13.92 24.67 14.96
N PHE A 253 -13.92 24.01 13.80
CA PHE A 253 -14.46 24.61 12.57
C PHE A 253 -15.97 24.86 12.66
N SER A 254 -16.73 23.93 13.25
CA SER A 254 -18.16 24.14 13.50
C SER A 254 -18.42 25.31 14.44
N ASP A 255 -17.64 25.44 15.51
CA ASP A 255 -17.75 26.53 16.48
C ASP A 255 -17.41 27.88 15.82
N LEU A 256 -16.34 27.95 15.02
CA LEU A 256 -15.97 29.15 14.26
C LEU A 256 -17.06 29.54 13.26
N ARG A 257 -17.62 28.57 12.53
CA ARG A 257 -18.74 28.78 11.61
C ARG A 257 -19.94 29.37 12.34
N GLU A 258 -20.33 28.80 13.48
CA GLU A 258 -21.48 29.27 14.24
C GLU A 258 -21.27 30.69 14.80
N GLN A 259 -20.09 30.94 15.37
CA GLN A 259 -19.72 32.26 15.87
C GLN A 259 -19.75 33.32 14.77
N PHE A 260 -19.14 33.03 13.61
CA PHE A 260 -19.15 33.94 12.48
C PHE A 260 -20.56 34.15 11.92
N ALA A 261 -21.37 33.09 11.78
CA ALA A 261 -22.75 33.19 11.32
C ALA A 261 -23.61 34.07 12.25
N ARG A 262 -23.46 33.93 13.58
CA ARG A 262 -24.13 34.78 14.58
C ARG A 262 -23.68 36.24 14.45
N ARG A 263 -22.38 36.48 14.32
CA ARG A 263 -21.78 37.81 14.19
C ARG A 263 -22.23 38.51 12.91
N LEU A 264 -22.18 37.81 11.78
CA LEU A 264 -22.63 38.29 10.49
C LEU A 264 -24.12 38.65 10.51
N ALA A 265 -24.96 37.78 11.08
CA ALA A 265 -26.39 38.05 11.18
C ALA A 265 -26.68 39.27 12.06
N SER A 266 -26.02 39.38 13.22
CA SER A 266 -26.17 40.56 14.08
C SER A 266 -25.75 41.85 13.37
N HIS A 267 -24.62 41.83 12.65
CA HIS A 267 -24.13 42.97 11.89
C HIS A 267 -25.10 43.38 10.78
N LEU A 268 -25.55 42.44 9.95
CA LEU A 268 -26.49 42.72 8.86
C LEU A 268 -27.82 43.24 9.38
N ASN A 269 -28.34 42.67 10.47
CA ASN A 269 -29.55 43.19 11.10
C ASN A 269 -29.38 44.63 11.59
N ASN A 270 -28.22 44.96 12.19
CA ASN A 270 -27.91 46.34 12.60
C ASN A 270 -27.81 47.28 11.41
N VAL A 271 -27.21 46.84 10.30
CA VAL A 271 -27.17 47.62 9.04
C VAL A 271 -28.58 47.89 8.53
N PHE A 272 -29.46 46.88 8.52
CA PHE A 272 -30.86 47.06 8.10
C PHE A 272 -31.60 48.08 9.00
N VAL A 273 -31.44 47.97 10.32
CA VAL A 273 -32.05 48.90 11.29
C VAL A 273 -31.51 50.32 11.13
N GLN A 274 -30.20 50.50 11.01
CA GLN A 274 -29.58 51.82 10.85
C GLN A 274 -30.06 52.50 9.56
N GLN A 275 -30.06 51.76 8.44
CA GLN A 275 -30.54 52.26 7.16
C GLN A 275 -32.04 52.58 7.20
N PHE A 276 -32.86 51.74 7.85
CA PHE A 276 -34.28 52.02 8.05
C PHE A 276 -34.50 53.32 8.84
N ILE A 277 -33.78 53.51 9.96
CA ILE A 277 -33.89 54.74 10.78
C ILE A 277 -33.44 55.99 10.00
N GLU A 278 -32.40 55.88 9.16
CA GLU A 278 -31.92 56.99 8.35
C GLU A 278 -32.95 57.42 7.30
N LEU A 279 -33.53 56.45 6.57
CA LEU A 279 -34.62 56.70 5.61
C LEU A 279 -35.88 57.23 6.31
N GLU A 280 -36.19 56.75 7.50
CA GLU A 280 -37.34 57.21 8.30
C GLU A 280 -37.18 58.67 8.77
N LYS A 281 -35.96 59.10 9.10
CA LYS A 281 -35.65 60.51 9.43
C LYS A 281 -35.86 61.42 8.23
N ASP A 282 -35.41 61.01 7.05
CA ASP A 282 -35.62 61.78 5.82
C ASP A 282 -37.10 61.95 5.48
N LEU A 283 -37.89 60.88 5.66
CA LEU A 283 -39.36 60.92 5.56
C LEU A 283 -40.00 61.86 6.58
N THR A 284 -39.56 61.80 7.84
CA THR A 284 -40.10 62.64 8.91
C THR A 284 -39.75 64.12 8.70
N ASN A 285 -38.53 64.41 8.26
CA ASN A 285 -38.11 65.76 7.89
C ASN A 285 -38.98 66.30 6.74
N ARG A 286 -39.21 65.51 5.69
CA ARG A 286 -40.09 65.86 4.58
C ARG A 286 -41.52 66.15 5.06
N SER A 287 -42.07 65.29 5.92
CA SER A 287 -43.39 65.47 6.54
C SER A 287 -43.49 66.71 7.44
N TYR A 288 -42.42 67.06 8.15
CA TYR A 288 -42.35 68.27 8.98
C TYR A 288 -42.41 69.55 8.14
N TYR A 289 -41.67 69.65 7.03
CA TYR A 289 -41.77 70.80 6.11
C TYR A 289 -43.18 70.94 5.49
N LEU A 290 -43.88 69.82 5.30
CA LEU A 290 -45.25 69.76 4.82
C LEU A 290 -46.27 70.29 5.85
N SER A 291 -46.04 70.09 7.15
CA SER A 291 -46.96 70.53 8.21
C SER A 291 -46.75 71.98 8.67
N VAL A 292 -45.51 72.50 8.64
CA VAL A 292 -45.19 73.88 9.05
C VAL A 292 -45.60 74.92 8.00
N SER A 293 -45.67 74.56 6.72
CA SER A 293 -45.99 75.49 5.62
C SER A 293 -47.47 75.91 5.54
N GLY A 294 -48.30 75.51 6.50
CA GLY A 294 -49.76 75.72 6.51
C GLY A 294 -50.28 76.98 7.23
N HIS A 295 -49.42 77.84 7.80
CA HIS A 295 -49.89 78.97 8.61
C HIS A 295 -49.73 80.38 8.01
N ASP A 296 -48.80 80.62 7.09
CA ASP A 296 -48.57 81.96 6.54
C ASP A 296 -48.96 82.06 5.06
N GLN A 297 -49.86 83.00 4.73
CA GLN A 297 -50.46 83.22 3.40
C GLN A 297 -49.47 83.60 2.26
N SER A 298 -48.16 83.54 2.49
CA SER A 298 -47.11 83.76 1.47
C SER A 298 -46.44 82.47 0.94
N SER A 299 -46.83 81.28 1.41
CA SER A 299 -46.18 80.00 1.07
C SER A 299 -46.87 79.19 -0.04
N THR A 300 -47.80 79.79 -0.81
CA THR A 300 -48.51 79.08 -1.89
C THR A 300 -47.60 78.68 -3.07
N LEU A 301 -46.44 79.33 -3.27
CA LEU A 301 -45.47 78.88 -4.28
C LEU A 301 -44.67 77.63 -3.86
N ALA A 302 -44.43 77.42 -2.56
CA ALA A 302 -43.65 76.27 -2.09
C ALA A 302 -44.45 74.95 -2.20
N GLN A 303 -45.77 75.00 -2.03
CA GLN A 303 -46.67 73.84 -2.14
C GLN A 303 -46.74 73.25 -3.55
N HIS A 304 -46.56 74.08 -4.59
CA HIS A 304 -46.56 73.64 -5.98
C HIS A 304 -45.19 73.09 -6.45
N SER A 305 -44.11 73.37 -5.73
CA SER A 305 -42.74 72.96 -6.10
C SER A 305 -42.33 71.54 -5.64
N ILE A 306 -43.13 70.88 -4.80
CA ILE A 306 -42.81 69.53 -4.32
C ILE A 306 -43.11 68.51 -5.41
N GLU A 307 -42.08 67.96 -6.05
CA GLU A 307 -42.25 66.92 -7.06
C GLU A 307 -42.97 65.68 -6.47
N LEU A 308 -43.99 65.19 -7.18
CA LEU A 308 -44.72 63.96 -6.82
C LEU A 308 -43.87 62.76 -7.25
N THR A 309 -42.78 62.53 -6.53
CA THR A 309 -41.87 61.43 -6.78
C THR A 309 -41.67 60.60 -5.51
N LEU A 310 -41.74 59.28 -5.67
CA LEU A 310 -41.36 58.33 -4.63
C LEU A 310 -39.84 58.41 -4.41
N PRO A 311 -39.35 58.24 -3.17
CA PRO A 311 -37.92 58.18 -2.88
C PRO A 311 -37.21 57.08 -3.69
N ASN A 312 -35.95 57.32 -4.08
CA ASN A 312 -35.13 56.35 -4.80
C ASN A 312 -34.31 55.50 -3.82
N HIS A 313 -34.63 54.22 -3.72
CA HIS A 313 -33.94 53.24 -2.84
C HIS A 313 -32.74 52.53 -3.50
N HIS A 314 -32.38 52.88 -4.73
CA HIS A 314 -31.27 52.24 -5.44
C HIS A 314 -29.92 52.33 -4.69
N PRO A 315 -29.54 53.47 -4.08
CA PRO A 315 -28.28 53.54 -3.32
C PRO A 315 -28.24 52.55 -2.15
N PHE A 316 -29.36 52.39 -1.45
CA PHE A 316 -29.54 51.45 -0.35
C PHE A 316 -29.31 50.00 -0.81
N HIS A 317 -30.00 49.57 -1.87
CA HIS A 317 -29.83 48.21 -2.39
C HIS A 317 -28.42 47.96 -2.90
N ARG A 318 -27.81 48.95 -3.55
CA ARG A 318 -26.43 48.86 -4.04
C ARG A 318 -25.44 48.63 -2.90
N ASP A 319 -25.60 49.34 -1.78
CA ASP A 319 -24.68 49.23 -0.66
C ASP A 319 -24.78 47.87 0.06
N LEU A 320 -25.91 47.17 -0.06
CA LEU A 320 -26.09 45.80 0.43
C LEU A 320 -25.44 44.73 -0.46
N LEU A 321 -25.23 45.00 -1.75
CA LEU A 321 -24.64 44.03 -2.68
C LEU A 321 -23.24 43.56 -2.26
N ARG A 322 -22.50 44.39 -1.52
CA ARG A 322 -21.18 44.02 -0.99
C ARG A 322 -21.21 42.79 -0.06
N TYR A 323 -22.36 42.47 0.52
CA TYR A 323 -22.56 41.31 1.39
C TYR A 323 -23.12 40.08 0.66
N ALA A 324 -23.35 40.13 -0.65
CA ALA A 324 -24.02 39.07 -1.40
C ALA A 324 -23.36 37.69 -1.22
N LYS A 325 -22.03 37.62 -1.31
CA LYS A 325 -21.26 36.37 -1.10
C LYS A 325 -21.39 35.84 0.33
N LEU A 326 -21.38 36.73 1.32
CA LEU A 326 -21.55 36.34 2.72
C LEU A 326 -22.99 35.89 3.03
N MET A 327 -23.99 36.46 2.35
CA MET A 327 -25.37 36.00 2.43
C MET A 327 -25.56 34.63 1.79
N GLU A 328 -24.92 34.37 0.66
CA GLU A 328 -24.89 33.04 0.03
C GLU A 328 -24.20 32.01 0.93
N TRP A 329 -23.05 32.36 1.50
CA TRP A 329 -22.36 31.54 2.49
C TRP A 329 -23.28 31.22 3.68
N LEU A 330 -23.98 32.21 4.23
CA LEU A 330 -24.90 32.02 5.35
C LEU A 330 -26.08 31.12 4.97
N LYS A 331 -26.63 31.27 3.76
CA LYS A 331 -27.71 30.40 3.24
C LYS A 331 -27.29 28.93 3.21
N ASN A 332 -26.06 28.65 2.82
CA ASN A 332 -25.54 27.29 2.68
C ASN A 332 -25.11 26.68 4.03
N THR A 333 -24.79 27.52 5.03
CA THR A 333 -24.26 27.06 6.33
C THR A 333 -25.28 27.05 7.44
N ASP A 334 -26.15 28.05 7.50
CA ASP A 334 -27.19 28.23 8.51
C ASP A 334 -28.43 28.89 7.89
N TYR A 335 -29.28 28.05 7.33
CA TYR A 335 -30.52 28.48 6.68
C TYR A 335 -31.46 29.22 7.64
N GLY A 336 -31.47 28.88 8.93
CA GLY A 336 -32.34 29.52 9.92
C GLY A 336 -31.98 30.99 10.14
N LYS A 337 -30.68 31.30 10.26
CA LYS A 337 -30.21 32.70 10.35
C LYS A 337 -30.46 33.46 9.05
N TYR A 338 -30.23 32.83 7.89
CA TYR A 338 -30.53 33.43 6.59
C TYR A 338 -32.01 33.79 6.43
N GLU A 339 -32.91 32.87 6.77
CA GLU A 339 -34.36 33.09 6.69
C GLU A 339 -34.80 34.22 7.63
N GLY A 340 -34.29 34.22 8.87
CA GLY A 340 -34.55 35.27 9.84
C GLY A 340 -34.13 36.66 9.35
N LEU A 341 -32.94 36.78 8.78
CA LEU A 341 -32.47 38.04 8.18
C LEU A 341 -33.34 38.49 7.00
N THR A 342 -33.73 37.55 6.14
CA THR A 342 -34.58 37.85 4.98
C THR A 342 -35.94 38.36 5.44
N LYS A 343 -36.53 37.75 6.47
CA LYS A 343 -37.79 38.21 7.09
C LYS A 343 -37.66 39.60 7.70
N ASN A 344 -36.61 39.85 8.48
CA ASN A 344 -36.38 41.17 9.08
C ASN A 344 -36.22 42.25 8.01
N TYR A 345 -35.42 41.99 6.98
CA TYR A 345 -35.24 42.90 5.84
C TYR A 345 -36.57 43.21 5.13
N MET A 346 -37.39 42.18 4.87
CA MET A 346 -38.71 42.35 4.26
C MET A 346 -39.67 43.14 5.16
N ASP A 347 -39.67 42.91 6.48
CA ASP A 347 -40.51 43.66 7.42
C ASP A 347 -40.14 45.14 7.46
N TYR A 348 -38.85 45.46 7.57
CA TYR A 348 -38.36 46.85 7.54
C TYR A 348 -38.73 47.56 6.24
N LEU A 349 -38.50 46.92 5.09
CA LEU A 349 -38.86 47.50 3.80
C LEU A 349 -40.37 47.64 3.62
N SER A 350 -41.17 46.64 4.01
CA SER A 350 -42.63 46.72 3.90
C SER A 350 -43.16 47.92 4.67
N ARG A 351 -42.68 48.11 5.91
CA ARG A 351 -43.08 49.25 6.75
C ARG A 351 -42.65 50.59 6.17
N LEU A 352 -41.45 50.65 5.59
CA LEU A 352 -40.95 51.86 4.91
C LEU A 352 -41.83 52.19 3.70
N TYR A 353 -42.03 51.23 2.80
CA TYR A 353 -42.84 51.41 1.59
C TYR A 353 -44.29 51.74 1.93
N ASP A 354 -44.90 51.10 2.92
CA ASP A 354 -46.26 51.41 3.37
C ASP A 354 -46.39 52.86 3.84
N ARG A 355 -45.38 53.38 4.55
CA ARG A 355 -45.34 54.77 5.00
C ARG A 355 -45.13 55.74 3.84
N GLU A 356 -44.18 55.45 2.95
CA GLU A 356 -43.92 56.27 1.75
C GLU A 356 -45.14 56.37 0.84
N ILE A 357 -45.83 55.25 0.62
CA ILE A 357 -47.05 55.20 -0.20
C ILE A 357 -48.15 56.04 0.46
N LYS A 358 -48.35 55.92 1.78
CA LYS A 358 -49.32 56.74 2.53
C LYS A 358 -49.00 58.23 2.44
N ASP A 359 -47.75 58.62 2.69
CA ASP A 359 -47.30 60.01 2.63
C ASP A 359 -47.44 60.57 1.20
N PHE A 360 -47.12 59.77 0.17
CA PHE A 360 -47.32 60.13 -1.23
C PHE A 360 -48.80 60.40 -1.56
N PHE A 361 -49.70 59.50 -1.17
CA PHE A 361 -51.13 59.67 -1.40
C PHE A 361 -51.71 60.86 -0.64
N GLU A 362 -51.23 61.15 0.58
CA GLU A 362 -51.68 62.32 1.33
C GLU A 362 -51.23 63.63 0.66
N VAL A 363 -49.98 63.71 0.17
CA VAL A 363 -49.50 64.85 -0.63
C VAL A 363 -50.27 65.00 -1.93
N ALA A 364 -50.57 63.89 -2.63
CA ALA A 364 -51.37 63.91 -3.84
C ALA A 364 -52.80 64.42 -3.56
N LYS A 365 -53.42 63.96 -2.47
CA LYS A 365 -54.75 64.39 -2.02
C LYS A 365 -54.78 65.88 -1.66
N ILE A 366 -53.76 66.40 -0.95
CA ILE A 366 -53.62 67.83 -0.65
C ILE A 366 -53.52 68.64 -1.95
N LYS A 367 -52.72 68.18 -2.92
CA LYS A 367 -52.61 68.87 -4.23
C LYS A 367 -53.92 68.85 -5.01
N MET A 368 -54.64 67.72 -5.02
CA MET A 368 -55.93 67.61 -5.70
C MET A 368 -57.04 68.44 -5.04
N THR A 369 -57.05 68.52 -3.70
CA THR A 369 -58.06 69.29 -2.95
C THR A 369 -57.73 70.78 -2.85
N GLY A 370 -56.45 71.16 -2.85
CA GLY A 370 -55.97 72.54 -2.98
C GLY A 370 -56.28 73.13 -4.36
N ALA A 371 -56.12 72.35 -5.43
CA ALA A 371 -56.46 72.76 -6.79
C ALA A 371 -57.97 73.01 -6.99
N THR A 372 -58.86 72.39 -6.19
CA THR A 372 -60.30 72.62 -6.30
C THR A 372 -60.78 73.96 -5.71
N LYS A 373 -59.96 74.70 -4.93
CA LYS A 373 -60.35 76.01 -4.39
C LYS A 373 -59.94 77.20 -5.28
N GLU A 374 -59.04 77.03 -6.23
CA GLU A 374 -58.66 78.07 -7.18
C GLU A 374 -58.96 77.63 -8.62
N GLY A 375 -60.19 77.87 -9.10
CA GLY A 375 -60.54 77.41 -10.45
C GLY A 375 -61.94 77.72 -10.97
N LYS A 376 -62.43 78.96 -10.84
CA LYS A 376 -63.42 79.51 -11.80
C LYS A 376 -62.94 80.84 -12.35
N LYS A 377 -61.90 80.82 -13.20
CA LYS A 377 -61.78 81.74 -14.34
C LYS A 377 -61.14 80.99 -15.50
N PHE A 378 -61.97 80.68 -16.49
CA PHE A 378 -61.56 80.25 -17.81
C PHE A 378 -60.61 81.30 -18.41
N ALA A 379 -59.47 80.84 -18.93
CA ALA A 379 -58.71 81.55 -19.94
C ALA A 379 -58.34 80.55 -21.03
N THR A 380 -58.75 80.92 -22.23
CA THR A 380 -58.83 80.16 -23.47
C THR A 380 -57.46 79.69 -23.97
N LEU A 381 -57.42 78.47 -24.50
CA LEU A 381 -56.30 77.88 -25.24
C LEU A 381 -55.87 78.77 -26.43
N PRO A 382 -54.56 78.99 -26.69
CA PRO A 382 -54.12 79.47 -27.99
C PRO A 382 -54.13 78.31 -28.99
N ARG A 383 -54.95 78.47 -30.03
CA ARG A 383 -55.09 77.60 -31.20
C ARG A 383 -53.75 77.53 -31.94
N LYS A 384 -53.11 76.36 -31.96
CA LYS A 384 -52.06 76.04 -32.96
C LYS A 384 -52.75 75.87 -34.31
N GLU A 385 -52.60 76.83 -35.20
CA GLU A 385 -52.89 76.62 -36.62
C GLU A 385 -51.71 75.89 -37.26
N SER A 386 -51.96 74.63 -37.62
CA SER A 386 -51.10 73.81 -38.44
C SER A 386 -51.18 74.29 -39.88
N ALA A 387 -50.10 74.88 -40.39
CA ALA A 387 -49.92 75.08 -41.83
C ALA A 387 -49.57 73.74 -42.48
N VAL A 388 -50.48 73.19 -43.29
CA VAL A 388 -50.18 72.20 -44.32
C VAL A 388 -50.75 72.70 -45.66
N LYS A 389 -49.84 72.70 -46.65
CA LYS A 389 -49.92 72.98 -48.09
C LYS A 389 -51.23 72.47 -48.75
N GLN A 390 -51.74 73.04 -49.85
CA GLN A 390 -51.18 72.92 -51.21
C GLN A 390 -51.95 73.74 -52.28
N GLU A 391 -51.21 74.13 -53.33
CA GLU A 391 -51.59 74.34 -54.75
C GLU A 391 -52.44 75.54 -55.22
N ALA A 392 -51.75 76.46 -55.93
CA ALA A 392 -51.91 76.68 -57.38
C ALA A 392 -50.55 77.08 -57.99
#